data_AF-A0A1W9TLK2-F1
#
_entry.id   AF-A0A1W9TLK2-F1
#
_cell.length_a   1.000
_cell.length_b   1.000
_cell.length_c   1.000
_cell.angle_alpha   90.00
_cell.angle_beta   90.00
_cell.angle_gamma   90.00
#
_symmetry.space_group_name_H-M   'P 1'
#
loop_
_entity.id
_entity.type
_entity.pdbx_description
1 polymer ?
#
loop_
_entity_poly.entity_id
_entity_poly.type
_entity_poly.pdbx_seq_one_letter_code
_entity_poly.pdbx_strand_id
1 'polypeptide(L)' 'MRKEAGLSQKELARKVGTSQQQISRLESPSYQGHSLSMLRRVAEILGAKIHVEIRPEKRSRQPAVAEKEVTYGNNRK' A
#
# COMPACT_ATOMS: atom_id res chain seq x y z
N MET A 1 9.73 -15.02 -8.79
CA MET A 1 10.16 -13.90 -9.65
C MET A 1 11.68 -13.66 -9.67
N ARG A 2 12.30 -13.06 -8.63
CA ARG A 2 13.76 -12.82 -8.66
C ARG A 2 14.58 -14.11 -8.88
N LYS A 3 14.24 -15.17 -8.13
CA LYS A 3 14.89 -16.48 -8.24
C LYS A 3 14.69 -17.11 -9.62
N GLU A 4 13.50 -16.96 -10.22
CA GLU A 4 13.23 -17.41 -11.60
C GLU A 4 14.06 -16.64 -12.62
N ALA A 5 14.32 -15.35 -12.38
CA ALA A 5 15.24 -14.54 -13.18
C ALA A 5 16.73 -14.85 -12.91
N GLY A 6 17.05 -15.84 -12.05
CA GLY A 6 18.43 -16.23 -11.72
C GLY A 6 19.24 -15.19 -10.95
N LEU A 7 18.61 -14.16 -10.40
CA LEU A 7 19.30 -13.06 -9.71
C LEU A 7 19.37 -13.32 -8.22
N SER A 8 20.46 -12.97 -7.56
CA SER A 8 20.55 -12.76 -6.11
C SER A 8 19.92 -11.40 -5.71
N GLN A 9 19.61 -11.20 -4.42
CA GLN A 9 19.11 -9.91 -3.95
C GLN A 9 20.10 -8.77 -4.23
N LYS A 10 21.40 -9.03 -4.09
CA LYS A 10 22.47 -8.06 -4.38
C LYS A 10 22.54 -7.71 -5.86
N GLU A 11 22.31 -8.68 -6.76
CA GLU A 11 22.27 -8.43 -8.20
C GLU A 11 21.04 -7.63 -8.61
N LEU A 12 19.87 -7.98 -8.07
CA LEU A 12 18.66 -7.20 -8.31
C LEU A 12 18.83 -5.77 -7.79
N ALA A 13 19.39 -5.59 -6.58
CA ALA A 13 19.66 -4.27 -6.01
C ALA A 13 20.56 -3.42 -6.91
N ARG A 14 21.64 -4.02 -7.45
CA ARG A 14 22.54 -3.35 -8.40
C ARG A 14 21.83 -2.94 -9.69
N LYS A 15 21.00 -3.81 -10.26
CA LYS A 15 20.24 -3.50 -11.49
C LYS A 15 19.21 -2.39 -11.25
N VAL A 16 18.53 -2.40 -10.10
CA VAL A 16 17.50 -1.41 -9.76
C VAL A 16 18.09 -0.08 -9.29
N GLY A 17 19.36 -0.05 -8.87
CA GLY A 17 20.00 1.14 -8.31
C GLY A 17 19.59 1.41 -6.86
N THR A 18 19.49 0.35 -6.04
CA THR A 18 19.07 0.41 -4.63
C THR A 18 20.00 -0.44 -3.75
N SER A 19 19.75 -0.47 -2.44
CA SER A 19 20.50 -1.35 -1.52
C SER A 19 19.92 -2.76 -1.47
N GLN A 20 20.77 -3.74 -1.12
CA GLN A 20 20.29 -5.10 -0.86
C GLN A 20 19.27 -5.13 0.30
N GLN A 21 19.43 -4.27 1.32
CA GLN A 21 18.46 -4.20 2.42
C GLN A 21 17.09 -3.70 1.93
N GLN A 22 17.04 -2.77 0.99
CA GLN A 22 15.79 -2.32 0.39
C GLN A 22 15.11 -3.43 -0.42
N ILE A 23 15.87 -4.23 -1.19
CA ILE A 23 15.31 -5.43 -1.86
C ILE A 23 14.84 -6.48 -0.85
N SER A 24 15.58 -6.70 0.24
CA SER A 24 15.17 -7.64 1.30
C SER A 24 13.85 -7.21 1.95
N ARG A 25 13.69 -5.91 2.25
CA ARG A 25 12.41 -5.36 2.73
C ARG A 25 11.30 -5.53 1.69
N LEU A 26 11.60 -5.34 0.41
CA LEU A 26 10.64 -5.54 -0.70
C LEU A 26 10.14 -6.98 -0.81
N GLU A 27 10.98 -7.96 -0.51
CA GLU A 27 10.61 -9.38 -0.49
C GLU A 27 9.97 -9.82 0.84
N SER A 28 9.90 -8.92 1.84
CA SER A 28 9.35 -9.24 3.16
C SER A 28 7.82 -9.22 3.15
N PRO A 29 7.14 -10.29 3.61
CA PRO A 29 5.67 -10.35 3.64
C PRO A 29 5.03 -9.36 4.62
N SER A 30 5.80 -8.81 5.56
CA SER A 30 5.32 -7.88 6.59
C SER A 30 5.55 -6.40 6.26
N TYR A 31 6.21 -6.06 5.15
CA TYR A 31 6.55 -4.67 4.84
C TYR A 31 5.55 -4.05 3.85
N GLN A 32 4.84 -3.01 4.29
CA GLN A 32 3.78 -2.37 3.49
C GLN A 32 4.20 -1.02 2.87
N GLY A 33 5.37 -0.48 3.23
CA GLY A 33 5.78 0.89 2.90
C GLY A 33 6.45 1.08 1.54
N HIS A 34 6.01 0.39 0.49
CA HIS A 34 6.64 0.50 -0.83
C HIS A 34 5.99 1.57 -1.72
N SER A 35 6.82 2.38 -2.38
CA SER A 35 6.31 3.25 -3.42
C SER A 35 5.98 2.45 -4.69
N LEU A 36 4.91 2.84 -5.38
CA LEU A 36 4.57 2.27 -6.70
C LEU A 36 5.71 2.46 -7.72
N SER A 37 6.50 3.53 -7.59
CA SER A 37 7.67 3.76 -8.45
C SER A 37 8.76 2.70 -8.27
N MET A 38 9.03 2.28 -7.04
CA MET A 38 10.00 1.23 -6.74
C MET A 38 9.53 -0.12 -7.26
N LEU A 39 8.25 -0.44 -7.04
CA LEU A 39 7.64 -1.66 -7.55
C LEU A 39 7.75 -1.73 -9.08
N ARG A 40 7.46 -0.63 -9.80
CA ARG A 40 7.57 -0.57 -11.27
C ARG A 40 8.98 -0.87 -11.77
N ARG A 41 10.01 -0.24 -11.20
CA ARG A 41 11.42 -0.48 -11.59
C ARG A 41 11.85 -1.93 -11.41
N VAL A 42 11.41 -2.55 -10.32
CA VAL A 42 11.70 -3.97 -10.05
C VAL A 42 10.99 -4.87 -11.05
N ALA A 43 9.72 -4.59 -11.34
CA ALA A 43 8.96 -5.33 -12.35
C ALA A 43 9.62 -5.25 -13.73
N GLU A 44 10.04 -4.05 -14.17
CA GLU A 44 10.75 -3.87 -15.44
C GLU A 44 12.01 -4.74 -15.56
N ILE A 45 12.85 -4.76 -14.52
CA ILE A 45 14.08 -5.57 -14.52
C ILE A 45 13.78 -7.07 -14.52
N LEU A 46 12.67 -7.47 -13.90
CA LEU A 46 12.22 -8.86 -13.86
C LEU A 46 11.39 -9.25 -15.09
N GLY A 47 11.19 -8.35 -16.06
CA GLY A 47 10.34 -8.61 -17.23
C GLY A 47 8.85 -8.78 -16.90
N ALA A 48 8.40 -8.22 -15.78
CA ALA A 48 7.04 -8.31 -15.27
C ALA A 48 6.26 -7.00 -15.48
N LYS A 49 4.93 -7.08 -15.39
CA LYS A 49 4.02 -5.93 -15.46
C LYS A 49 3.25 -5.78 -14.16
N ILE A 50 3.05 -4.54 -13.73
CA ILE A 50 2.20 -4.22 -12.58
C ILE A 50 0.81 -3.85 -13.08
N HIS A 51 -0.20 -4.46 -12.47
CA HIS A 51 -1.59 -4.05 -12.58
C HIS A 51 -2.01 -3.38 -11.27
N VAL A 52 -2.48 -2.12 -11.34
CA VAL A 52 -3.02 -1.39 -10.19
C VAL A 52 -4.48 -1.11 -10.46
N GLU A 53 -5.32 -1.51 -9.52
CA GLU A 53 -6.74 -1.20 -9.53
C GLU A 53 -7.05 -0.28 -8.35
N ILE A 54 -7.70 0.85 -8.63
CA ILE A 54 -8.17 1.79 -7.61
C ILE A 54 -9.69 1.66 -7.56
N ARG A 55 -10.22 1.34 -6.38
CA ARG A 55 -11.66 1.21 -6.15
C ARG A 55 -12.14 2.31 -5.20
N PRO A 56 -13.39 2.77 -5.33
CA PRO A 56 -13.97 3.66 -4.34
C PRO A 56 -14.00 2.94 -2.99
N GLU A 57 -13.43 3.58 -1.96
CA GLU A 57 -13.58 3.10 -0.60
C GLU A 57 -15.05 3.26 -0.19
N LYS A 58 -15.67 2.20 0.32
CA LYS A 58 -16.97 2.30 0.98
C LYS A 58 -16.77 3.12 2.25
N ARG A 59 -16.79 4.44 2.11
CA ARG A 59 -16.89 5.34 3.26
C ARG A 59 -18.26 5.04 3.85
N SER A 60 -18.30 4.27 4.93
CA SER A 60 -19.42 4.38 5.86
C SER A 60 -19.40 5.84 6.29
N ARG A 61 -20.26 6.65 5.66
CA ARG A 61 -20.61 7.95 6.22
C ARG A 61 -21.28 7.61 7.53
N GLN A 62 -20.51 7.48 8.62
CA GLN A 62 -21.07 7.88 9.89
C GLN A 62 -21.50 9.33 9.65
N PRO A 63 -22.80 9.64 9.71
CA PRO A 63 -23.21 11.02 9.60
C PRO A 63 -22.50 11.72 10.76
N ALA A 64 -21.57 12.60 10.42
CA ALA A 64 -21.03 13.57 11.36
C ALA A 64 -22.17 14.56 11.64
N VAL A 65 -23.17 14.11 12.40
CA VAL A 65 -24.19 15.00 12.95
C VAL A 65 -23.48 15.73 14.09
N ALA A 66 -23.39 17.05 14.00
CA ALA A 66 -22.68 17.89 14.95
C ALA A 66 -23.38 18.01 16.31
N GLU A 67 -24.54 17.40 16.52
CA GLU A 67 -25.28 17.52 17.77
C GLU A 67 -25.95 16.19 18.12
N LYS A 68 -25.86 15.80 19.40
CA LYS A 68 -26.80 14.82 19.96
C LYS A 68 -28.17 15.50 19.99
N GLU A 69 -29.22 14.82 19.54
CA GLU A 69 -30.60 15.26 19.76
C GLU A 69 -30.81 15.60 21.24
N VAL A 70 -30.95 16.89 21.55
CA VAL A 70 -31.38 17.34 22.86
C VAL A 70 -32.87 17.07 22.93
N THR A 71 -33.27 16.06 23.71
CA THR A 71 -34.67 15.87 24.08
C THR A 71 -35.06 16.95 25.07
N TYR A 72 -35.70 18.02 24.59
CA TYR A 72 -36.38 18.97 25.46
C TYR A 72 -37.61 18.29 26.09
N GLY A 73 -37.42 17.76 27.30
CA GLY A 73 -38.50 17.28 28.16
C GLY A 73 -39.43 18.44 28.52
N ASN A 74 -40.64 18.40 27.97
CA ASN A 74 -41.69 19.37 28.20
C ASN A 74 -42.32 19.13 29.58
N ASN A 75 -41.75 19.72 30.65
CA ASN A 75 -42.44 19.80 31.94
C ASN A 75 -43.39 21.00 31.94
N ARG A 76 -44.67 20.75 31.64
CA ARG A 76 -45.76 21.66 31.96
C ARG A 76 -46.65 21.04 33.04
N LYS A 77 -46.62 21.72 34.20
CA LYS A 77 -47.56 21.75 35.34
C LYS A 77 -47.68 20.50 36.19
#